data_AF-A0A971NTV6-F1
#
_entry.id   AF-A0A971NTV6-F1
#
_cell.length_a   1.000
_cell.length_b   1.000
_cell.length_c   1.000
_cell.angle_alpha   90.00
_cell.angle_beta   90.00
_cell.angle_gamma   90.00
#
_symmetry.space_group_name_H-M   'P 1'
#
loop_
_entity.id
_entity.type
_entity.pdbx_description
1 polymer ?
#
loop_
_entity_poly.entity_id
_entity_poly.type
_entity_poly.pdbx_seq_one_letter_code
_entity_poly.pdbx_strand_id
1 'polypeptide(L)'
;GRVLDGWGLLLNLVNSTMEGEIHWMDGDVWIQNSTLHNVQHSYYVYANIKMVCNDRPLNLKIKNSILITQDKDNPGVTRGDNCSFTSYGTAYINKVSLGGNVFSDDTCPFDDSRDIRVDSPLDALVGPLQNNGGRTPTRALLRGSPAIDIRNGPCYYLKYREEYPDDPSSTMLLEDQRGADRNLKCDSGAFEYWSQIFLPIIAK
;
A
#
# COMPACT_ATOMS: atom_id res chain seq x y z
N GLY A 1 -9.87 -2.73 13.46
CA GLY A 1 -10.00 -2.05 12.16
C GLY A 1 -11.34 -2.36 11.53
N ARG A 2 -11.61 -1.83 10.33
CA ARG A 2 -12.70 -2.33 9.47
C ARG A 2 -12.19 -3.56 8.71
N VAL A 3 -13.04 -4.54 8.48
CA VAL A 3 -12.75 -5.68 7.59
C VAL A 3 -13.53 -5.46 6.30
N LEU A 4 -12.84 -5.58 5.17
CA LEU A 4 -13.45 -5.67 3.86
C LEU A 4 -13.44 -7.14 3.44
N ASP A 5 -14.60 -7.77 3.48
CA ASP A 5 -14.80 -9.13 2.97
C ASP A 5 -15.29 -9.07 1.53
N GLY A 6 -14.74 -9.91 0.66
CA GLY A 6 -15.22 -10.01 -0.70
C GLY A 6 -14.76 -11.23 -1.46
N TRP A 7 -15.42 -11.42 -2.61
CA TRP A 7 -15.20 -12.49 -3.57
C TRP A 7 -15.43 -11.93 -4.97
N GLY A 8 -14.64 -12.39 -5.94
CA GLY A 8 -14.76 -11.93 -7.32
C GLY A 8 -13.53 -12.27 -8.15
N LEU A 9 -13.48 -11.76 -9.38
CA LEU A 9 -12.37 -12.05 -10.30
C LEU A 9 -11.09 -11.30 -9.91
N LEU A 10 -11.23 -10.02 -9.57
CA LEU A 10 -10.12 -9.10 -9.27
C LEU A 10 -10.57 -8.04 -8.27
N LEU A 11 -9.79 -7.87 -7.19
CA LEU A 11 -9.77 -6.65 -6.40
C LEU A 11 -8.61 -5.78 -6.88
N ASN A 12 -8.90 -4.62 -7.47
CA ASN A 12 -7.88 -3.66 -7.88
C ASN A 12 -8.00 -2.37 -7.04
N LEU A 13 -7.15 -2.24 -6.03
CA LEU A 13 -7.09 -1.05 -5.19
C LEU A 13 -6.02 -0.11 -5.74
N VAL A 14 -6.44 1.11 -6.05
CA VAL A 14 -5.59 2.13 -6.64
C VAL A 14 -5.74 3.44 -5.87
N ASN A 15 -4.62 4.11 -5.56
CA ASN A 15 -4.60 5.46 -5.00
C ASN A 15 -5.50 5.64 -3.76
N SER A 16 -5.52 4.64 -2.89
CA SER A 16 -6.48 4.57 -1.78
C SER A 16 -5.79 4.30 -0.44
N THR A 17 -6.23 5.00 0.59
CA THR A 17 -5.89 4.71 1.99
C THR A 17 -6.97 3.84 2.62
N MET A 18 -6.58 2.75 3.25
CA MET A 18 -7.46 1.87 4.04
C MET A 18 -6.88 1.65 5.43
N GLU A 19 -7.76 1.70 6.44
CA GLU A 19 -7.47 1.20 7.79
C GLU A 19 -8.15 -0.14 8.05
N GLY A 20 -7.36 -1.15 8.37
CA GLY A 20 -7.84 -2.49 8.71
C GLY A 20 -7.40 -3.53 7.69
N GLU A 21 -8.34 -4.41 7.33
CA GLU A 21 -8.04 -5.71 6.72
C GLU A 21 -8.85 -5.93 5.45
N ILE A 22 -8.22 -6.57 4.48
CA ILE A 22 -8.84 -7.06 3.25
C ILE A 22 -8.88 -8.58 3.31
N HIS A 23 -10.05 -9.18 3.31
CA HIS A 23 -10.23 -10.63 3.19
C HIS A 23 -10.85 -10.90 1.82
N TRP A 24 -10.05 -11.47 0.92
CA TRP A 24 -10.45 -11.67 -0.47
C TRP A 24 -10.38 -13.15 -0.86
N MET A 25 -11.49 -13.68 -1.38
CA MET A 25 -11.62 -15.09 -1.73
C MET A 25 -11.70 -15.30 -3.25
N ASP A 26 -10.95 -16.29 -3.74
CA ASP A 26 -11.01 -16.82 -5.11
C ASP A 26 -10.83 -15.81 -6.26
N GLY A 27 -10.12 -14.70 -5.99
CA GLY A 27 -9.81 -13.65 -6.97
C GLY A 27 -8.38 -13.12 -6.89
N ASP A 28 -7.90 -12.57 -8.00
CA ASP A 28 -6.62 -11.86 -8.03
C ASP A 28 -6.72 -10.57 -7.17
N VAL A 29 -5.62 -10.14 -6.56
CA VAL A 29 -5.56 -8.90 -5.74
C VAL A 29 -4.41 -8.04 -6.20
N TRP A 30 -4.73 -6.82 -6.62
CA TRP A 30 -3.77 -5.84 -7.08
C TRP A 30 -3.84 -4.60 -6.21
N ILE A 31 -2.73 -4.26 -5.56
CA ILE A 31 -2.61 -3.08 -4.69
C ILE A 31 -1.59 -2.14 -5.32
N GLN A 32 -2.02 -0.93 -5.67
CA GLN A 32 -1.23 -0.02 -6.49
C GLN A 32 -1.31 1.40 -5.96
N ASN A 33 -0.16 2.05 -5.73
CA ASN A 33 -0.10 3.43 -5.23
C ASN A 33 -1.03 3.63 -4.01
N SER A 34 -1.13 2.65 -3.12
CA SER A 34 -2.14 2.60 -2.06
C SER A 34 -1.50 2.39 -0.70
N THR A 35 -2.17 2.89 0.35
CA THR A 35 -1.70 2.77 1.73
C THR A 35 -2.66 1.87 2.50
N LEU A 36 -2.20 0.69 2.89
CA LEU A 36 -2.90 -0.19 3.82
C LEU A 36 -2.21 -0.10 5.16
N HIS A 37 -2.96 0.29 6.18
CA HIS A 37 -2.45 0.37 7.53
C HIS A 37 -3.37 -0.42 8.45
N ASN A 38 -2.80 -1.26 9.30
CA ASN A 38 -3.56 -1.97 10.31
C ASN A 38 -2.89 -1.77 11.66
N VAL A 39 -3.68 -1.31 12.63
CA VAL A 39 -3.26 -1.26 14.03
C VAL A 39 -3.77 -2.53 14.68
N GLN A 40 -2.96 -3.16 15.52
CA GLN A 40 -3.41 -4.30 16.31
C GLN A 40 -4.50 -3.89 17.31
N HIS A 41 -5.67 -4.53 17.30
CA HIS A 41 -6.71 -4.33 18.32
C HIS A 41 -6.89 -5.52 19.30
N SER A 42 -6.24 -6.67 19.05
CA SER A 42 -6.37 -7.91 19.85
C SER A 42 -5.16 -8.86 19.66
N TYR A 43 -5.08 -9.93 20.46
CA TYR A 43 -4.02 -10.96 20.41
C TYR A 43 -3.97 -11.72 19.08
N TYR A 44 -5.10 -11.84 18.38
CA TYR A 44 -5.14 -12.37 17.02
C TYR A 44 -4.73 -11.28 16.04
N VAL A 45 -3.58 -11.49 15.41
CA VAL A 45 -3.15 -10.69 14.28
C VAL A 45 -3.99 -11.05 13.08
N TYR A 46 -4.51 -10.03 12.40
CA TYR A 46 -5.04 -10.18 11.06
C TYR A 46 -4.20 -9.33 10.11
N ALA A 47 -3.84 -9.91 8.98
CA ALA A 47 -2.97 -9.26 8.02
C ALA A 47 -3.64 -8.06 7.33
N ASN A 48 -2.86 -7.12 6.77
CA ASN A 48 -3.46 -6.09 5.90
C ASN A 48 -4.24 -6.75 4.75
N ILE A 49 -3.68 -7.82 4.19
CA ILE A 49 -4.30 -8.61 3.13
C ILE A 49 -4.34 -10.07 3.53
N LYS A 50 -5.53 -10.65 3.52
CA LYS A 50 -5.78 -12.06 3.65
C LYS A 50 -6.39 -12.57 2.35
N MET A 51 -5.74 -13.53 1.69
CA MET A 51 -6.28 -14.18 0.51
C MET A 51 -6.57 -15.66 0.76
N VAL A 52 -7.71 -16.13 0.25
CA VAL A 52 -8.08 -17.54 0.25
C VAL A 52 -8.25 -18.01 -1.19
N CYS A 53 -7.59 -19.10 -1.56
CA CYS A 53 -7.77 -19.75 -2.87
C CYS A 53 -8.16 -21.22 -2.71
N ASN A 54 -9.28 -21.60 -3.33
CA ASN A 54 -9.84 -22.95 -3.23
C ASN A 54 -9.40 -23.86 -4.40
N ASP A 55 -9.63 -23.43 -5.65
CA ASP A 55 -9.60 -24.37 -6.79
C ASP A 55 -8.65 -23.96 -7.93
N ARG A 56 -8.05 -22.77 -7.88
CA ARG A 56 -7.17 -22.28 -8.94
C ARG A 56 -6.07 -21.36 -8.41
N PRO A 57 -4.92 -21.25 -9.10
CA PRO A 57 -3.92 -20.26 -8.78
C PRO A 57 -4.46 -18.83 -8.91
N LEU A 58 -4.08 -17.97 -7.97
CA LEU A 58 -4.39 -16.53 -7.96
C LEU A 58 -3.10 -15.71 -7.95
N ASN A 59 -3.20 -14.43 -8.29
CA ASN A 59 -2.07 -13.51 -8.26
C ASN A 59 -2.29 -12.40 -7.23
N LEU A 60 -1.29 -12.18 -6.38
CA LEU A 60 -1.12 -10.95 -5.63
C LEU A 60 -0.06 -10.11 -6.34
N LYS A 61 -0.43 -8.91 -6.79
CA LYS A 61 0.51 -7.92 -7.35
C LYS A 61 0.51 -6.67 -6.49
N ILE A 62 1.68 -6.20 -6.08
CA ILE A 62 1.83 -4.98 -5.30
C ILE A 62 2.80 -4.02 -6.01
N LYS A 63 2.40 -2.77 -6.21
CA LYS A 63 3.18 -1.71 -6.85
C LYS A 63 3.08 -0.41 -6.08
N ASN A 64 4.20 0.28 -5.87
CA ASN A 64 4.25 1.62 -5.29
C ASN A 64 3.39 1.77 -4.01
N SER A 65 3.26 0.75 -3.17
CA SER A 65 2.27 0.74 -2.09
C SER A 65 2.92 0.61 -0.72
N ILE A 66 2.25 1.14 0.31
CA ILE A 66 2.69 1.07 1.69
C ILE A 66 1.76 0.11 2.43
N LEU A 67 2.30 -0.96 2.99
CA LEU A 67 1.57 -1.91 3.83
C LEU A 67 2.24 -1.94 5.19
N ILE A 68 1.51 -1.51 6.22
CA ILE A 68 2.02 -1.40 7.59
C ILE A 68 1.07 -2.10 8.56
N THR A 69 1.65 -2.93 9.42
CA THR A 69 1.04 -3.47 10.64
C THR A 69 1.76 -2.89 11.85
N GLN A 70 1.01 -2.37 12.81
CA GLN A 70 1.56 -1.62 13.93
C GLN A 70 0.91 -2.03 15.25
N ASP A 71 1.69 -2.14 16.32
CA ASP A 71 1.16 -2.33 17.68
C ASP A 71 0.43 -1.05 18.16
N LYS A 72 -0.76 -1.21 18.74
CA LYS A 72 -1.58 -0.09 19.24
C LYS A 72 -0.93 0.65 20.41
N ASP A 73 -0.32 -0.11 21.31
CA ASP A 73 0.23 0.38 22.56
C ASP A 73 1.70 0.80 22.39
N ASN A 74 2.37 0.27 21.36
CA ASN A 74 3.72 0.66 20.96
C ASN A 74 3.86 0.89 19.44
N PRO A 75 3.49 2.08 18.94
CA PRO A 75 3.53 2.39 17.51
C PRO A 75 4.91 2.25 16.83
N GLY A 76 6.01 2.17 17.59
CA GLY A 76 7.35 1.93 17.03
C GLY A 76 7.62 0.47 16.68
N VAL A 77 6.65 -0.43 16.86
CA VAL A 77 6.82 -1.88 16.69
C VAL A 77 5.85 -2.41 15.65
N THR A 78 6.38 -3.16 14.68
CA THR A 78 5.57 -3.97 13.79
C THR A 78 4.86 -5.05 14.60
N ARG A 79 3.54 -5.14 14.47
CA ARG A 79 2.80 -6.27 15.04
C ARG A 79 1.77 -6.81 14.07
N GLY A 80 2.20 -7.85 13.37
CA GLY A 80 1.39 -8.66 12.49
C GLY A 80 1.89 -8.73 11.08
N ASP A 81 1.21 -9.52 10.25
CA ASP A 81 1.64 -9.77 8.87
C ASP A 81 1.05 -8.73 7.91
N ASN A 82 1.80 -8.26 6.91
CA ASN A 82 1.22 -7.48 5.82
C ASN A 82 0.33 -8.38 4.93
N CYS A 83 0.73 -9.63 4.71
CA CYS A 83 0.01 -10.60 3.88
C CYS A 83 -0.14 -11.97 4.56
N SER A 84 -1.34 -12.53 4.50
CA SER A 84 -1.65 -13.89 4.96
C SER A 84 -2.39 -14.67 3.86
N PHE A 85 -1.99 -15.93 3.65
CA PHE A 85 -2.51 -16.74 2.55
C PHE A 85 -3.06 -18.07 3.06
N THR A 86 -4.19 -18.49 2.52
CA THR A 86 -4.75 -19.83 2.73
C THR A 86 -5.03 -20.46 1.37
N SER A 87 -4.46 -21.62 1.12
CA SER A 87 -4.60 -22.34 -0.14
C SER A 87 -5.08 -23.76 0.12
N TYR A 88 -6.04 -24.22 -0.67
CA TYR A 88 -6.56 -25.59 -0.61
C TYR A 88 -6.21 -26.37 -1.89
N GLY A 89 -6.07 -27.69 -1.75
CA GLY A 89 -5.75 -28.58 -2.87
C GLY A 89 -4.43 -28.22 -3.55
N THR A 90 -4.47 -28.05 -4.87
CA THR A 90 -3.31 -27.66 -5.71
C THR A 90 -3.27 -26.15 -5.99
N ALA A 91 -4.17 -25.35 -5.41
CA ALA A 91 -4.17 -23.91 -5.57
C ALA A 91 -2.97 -23.27 -4.86
N TYR A 92 -2.50 -22.14 -5.37
CA TYR A 92 -1.44 -21.34 -4.75
C TYR A 92 -1.60 -19.87 -5.11
N ILE A 93 -0.97 -19.00 -4.32
CA ILE A 93 -0.92 -17.57 -4.60
C ILE A 93 0.44 -17.24 -5.20
N ASN A 94 0.45 -16.81 -6.45
CA ASN A 94 1.63 -16.22 -7.10
C ASN A 94 1.78 -14.78 -6.58
N LYS A 95 2.87 -14.50 -5.87
CA LYS A 95 3.12 -13.19 -5.25
C LYS A 95 4.16 -12.44 -6.07
N VAL A 96 3.83 -11.23 -6.51
CA VAL A 96 4.71 -10.43 -7.38
C VAL A 96 4.84 -9.00 -6.86
N SER A 97 6.08 -8.59 -6.61
CA SER A 97 6.43 -7.18 -6.45
C SER A 97 6.68 -6.56 -7.81
N LEU A 98 6.02 -5.43 -8.06
CA LEU A 98 6.30 -4.56 -9.20
C LEU A 98 7.19 -3.38 -8.80
N GLY A 99 7.73 -3.39 -7.57
CA GLY A 99 8.65 -2.38 -7.05
C GLY A 99 7.97 -1.14 -6.45
N GLY A 100 8.79 -0.36 -5.75
CA GLY A 100 8.40 0.89 -5.10
C GLY A 100 7.55 0.69 -3.84
N ASN A 101 7.55 -0.50 -3.25
CA ASN A 101 6.72 -0.79 -2.09
C ASN A 101 7.46 -0.54 -0.78
N VAL A 102 6.70 -0.24 0.27
CA VAL A 102 7.18 -0.14 1.64
C VAL A 102 6.40 -1.12 2.50
N PHE A 103 7.09 -2.04 3.16
CA PHE A 103 6.50 -3.09 3.99
C PHE A 103 7.00 -3.02 5.43
N SER A 104 6.14 -3.33 6.38
CA SER A 104 6.52 -3.53 7.78
C SER A 104 6.96 -4.96 8.09
N ASP A 105 6.99 -5.87 7.11
CA ASP A 105 7.56 -7.21 7.18
C ASP A 105 7.90 -7.78 5.78
N ASP A 106 8.15 -9.09 5.67
CA ASP A 106 8.44 -9.81 4.42
C ASP A 106 7.39 -10.87 4.02
N THR A 107 6.18 -10.78 4.57
CA THR A 107 5.09 -11.76 4.32
C THR A 107 4.44 -11.57 2.95
N CYS A 108 4.43 -10.34 2.46
CA CYS A 108 4.08 -9.94 1.09
C CYS A 108 5.24 -10.21 0.11
N PRO A 109 5.06 -10.09 -1.23
CA PRO A 109 6.18 -10.21 -2.15
C PRO A 109 7.15 -9.02 -1.97
N PHE A 110 8.17 -9.19 -1.12
CA PHE A 110 9.24 -8.22 -0.94
C PHE A 110 10.38 -8.49 -1.93
N ASP A 111 10.84 -7.46 -2.61
CA ASP A 111 12.03 -7.48 -3.46
C ASP A 111 13.05 -6.47 -2.95
N ASP A 112 14.17 -6.94 -2.40
CA ASP A 112 15.21 -6.13 -1.77
C ASP A 112 15.88 -5.13 -2.71
N SER A 113 15.80 -5.36 -4.02
CA SER A 113 16.37 -4.47 -5.03
C SER A 113 15.44 -3.31 -5.43
N ARG A 114 14.15 -3.40 -5.08
CA ARG A 114 13.10 -2.48 -5.58
C ARG A 114 12.12 -1.99 -4.51
N ASP A 115 12.13 -2.57 -3.32
CA ASP A 115 11.24 -2.25 -2.20
C ASP A 115 12.04 -1.90 -0.94
N ILE A 116 11.36 -1.37 0.08
CA ILE A 116 11.96 -1.04 1.38
C ILE A 116 11.20 -1.75 2.49
N ARG A 117 11.95 -2.35 3.43
CA ARG A 117 11.40 -2.88 4.68
C ARG A 117 11.72 -1.92 5.84
N VAL A 118 10.72 -1.65 6.66
CA VAL A 118 10.80 -0.63 7.72
C VAL A 118 10.47 -1.22 9.09
N ASP A 119 10.89 -2.44 9.40
CA ASP A 119 10.36 -3.25 10.51
C ASP A 119 11.20 -3.26 11.81
N SER A 120 12.33 -2.54 11.87
CA SER A 120 13.25 -2.55 13.03
C SER A 120 14.09 -1.27 13.18
N PRO A 121 13.58 -0.22 13.86
CA PRO A 121 12.20 -0.07 14.38
C PRO A 121 11.20 0.22 13.25
N LEU A 122 9.90 0.22 13.58
CA LEU A 122 8.87 0.63 12.63
C LEU A 122 9.04 2.11 12.27
N ASP A 123 9.53 2.39 11.06
CA ASP A 123 9.88 3.77 10.64
C ASP A 123 9.41 4.11 9.22
N ALA A 124 8.17 3.77 8.91
CA ALA A 124 7.52 4.17 7.65
C ALA A 124 7.32 5.70 7.55
N LEU A 125 7.35 6.40 8.70
CA LEU A 125 7.11 7.85 8.81
C LEU A 125 5.81 8.27 8.10
N VAL A 126 4.74 7.50 8.32
CA VAL A 126 3.39 7.82 7.87
C VAL A 126 2.61 8.45 9.02
N GLY A 127 1.97 9.59 8.76
CA GLY A 127 1.14 10.30 9.72
C GLY A 127 -0.15 9.54 10.08
N PRO A 128 -0.92 10.03 11.05
CA PRO A 128 -2.21 9.44 11.42
C PRO A 128 -3.22 9.52 10.27
N LEU A 129 -4.19 8.60 10.26
CA LEU A 129 -5.38 8.74 9.40
C LEU A 129 -6.21 9.93 9.90
N GLN A 130 -6.24 11.01 9.12
CA GLN A 130 -7.01 12.21 9.42
C GLN A 130 -7.36 12.96 8.14
N ASN A 131 -8.06 14.08 8.26
CA ASN A 131 -8.28 14.97 7.13
C ASN A 131 -6.96 15.70 6.76
N ASN A 132 -6.17 15.07 5.91
CA ASN A 132 -4.95 15.65 5.34
C ASN A 132 -5.20 16.29 3.95
N GLY A 133 -6.45 16.66 3.67
CA GLY A 133 -6.94 17.16 2.38
C GLY A 133 -7.86 16.16 1.67
N GLY A 134 -8.49 16.61 0.57
CA GLY A 134 -9.37 15.78 -0.23
C GLY A 134 -10.74 15.47 0.40
N ARG A 135 -11.43 14.48 -0.18
CA ARG A 135 -12.80 14.08 0.23
C ARG A 135 -12.83 12.97 1.28
N THR A 136 -11.72 12.28 1.50
CA THR A 136 -11.61 11.16 2.44
C THR A 136 -10.35 11.31 3.31
N PRO A 137 -10.36 10.86 4.57
CA PRO A 137 -9.15 10.79 5.37
C PRO A 137 -8.05 9.98 4.67
N THR A 138 -6.80 10.40 4.83
CA THR A 138 -5.62 9.78 4.22
C THR A 138 -4.45 9.83 5.19
N ARG A 139 -3.41 9.03 4.99
CA ARG A 139 -2.16 9.10 5.76
C ARG A 139 -1.12 9.91 5.01
N ALA A 140 -0.76 11.06 5.56
CA ALA A 140 0.29 11.90 5.00
C ALA A 140 1.67 11.27 5.18
N LEU A 141 2.54 11.38 4.17
CA LEU A 141 3.95 11.10 4.34
C LEU A 141 4.59 12.20 5.18
N LEU A 142 5.31 11.82 6.24
CA LEU A 142 6.09 12.75 7.05
C LEU A 142 7.45 12.98 6.38
N ARG A 143 8.07 14.13 6.69
CA ARG A 143 9.39 14.48 6.18
C ARG A 143 10.40 13.37 6.51
N GLY A 144 11.13 12.92 5.49
CA GLY A 144 12.14 11.87 5.62
C GLY A 144 11.60 10.45 5.47
N SER A 145 10.30 10.28 5.19
CA SER A 145 9.73 8.96 4.95
C SER A 145 10.46 8.22 3.82
N PRO A 146 10.76 6.92 4.01
CA PRO A 146 11.37 6.09 2.96
C PRO A 146 10.44 5.89 1.76
N ALA A 147 9.15 6.21 1.89
CA ALA A 147 8.20 6.17 0.79
C ALA A 147 8.35 7.36 -0.18
N ILE A 148 9.05 8.43 0.21
CA ILE A 148 9.21 9.64 -0.62
C ILE A 148 10.23 9.40 -1.72
N ASP A 149 9.90 9.80 -2.95
CA ASP A 149 10.74 9.75 -4.14
C ASP A 149 11.36 8.34 -4.39
N ILE A 150 10.73 7.26 -3.89
CA ILE A 150 11.30 5.90 -3.93
C ILE A 150 11.60 5.44 -5.37
N ARG A 151 10.84 5.98 -6.33
CA ARG A 151 10.92 5.65 -7.75
C ARG A 151 11.17 6.91 -8.56
N ASN A 152 12.25 6.91 -9.34
CA ASN A 152 12.43 7.91 -10.39
C ASN A 152 11.39 7.68 -11.51
N GLY A 153 10.66 8.73 -11.88
CA GLY A 153 9.58 8.70 -12.86
C GLY A 153 8.19 8.88 -12.22
N PRO A 154 7.16 9.18 -13.04
CA PRO A 154 5.81 9.37 -12.54
C PRO A 154 5.20 8.05 -12.02
N CYS A 155 4.18 8.17 -11.18
CA CYS A 155 3.42 7.01 -10.72
C CYS A 155 2.53 6.44 -11.83
N TYR A 156 2.47 5.12 -11.92
CA TYR A 156 1.63 4.39 -12.86
C TYR A 156 0.83 3.31 -12.14
N TYR A 157 -0.33 2.94 -12.69
CA TYR A 157 -1.10 1.78 -12.27
C TYR A 157 -1.57 0.95 -13.47
N LEU A 158 -1.75 -0.34 -13.24
CA LEU A 158 -2.27 -1.31 -14.20
C LEU A 158 -3.80 -1.31 -14.14
N LYS A 159 -4.43 -1.12 -15.30
CA LYS A 159 -5.89 -1.09 -15.45
C LYS A 159 -6.49 -2.49 -15.70
N TYR A 160 -5.74 -3.37 -16.34
CA TYR A 160 -6.16 -4.72 -16.75
C TYR A 160 -5.07 -5.76 -16.47
N ARG A 161 -5.45 -7.05 -16.50
CA ARG A 161 -4.71 -8.27 -16.09
C ARG A 161 -3.36 -8.55 -16.81
N GLU A 162 -2.70 -7.57 -17.39
CA GLU A 162 -1.46 -7.79 -18.17
C GLU A 162 -0.18 -7.74 -17.33
N GLU A 163 0.89 -8.24 -17.94
CA GLU A 163 2.02 -8.91 -17.28
C GLU A 163 3.26 -8.02 -17.10
N TYR A 164 3.33 -6.84 -17.72
CA TYR A 164 4.55 -6.04 -17.77
C TYR A 164 4.39 -4.67 -17.07
N PRO A 165 5.13 -4.40 -15.98
CA PRO A 165 4.99 -3.17 -15.18
C PRO A 165 5.54 -1.89 -15.82
N ASP A 166 6.30 -2.02 -16.92
CA ASP A 166 6.87 -0.93 -17.73
C ASP A 166 6.22 -0.84 -19.14
N ASP A 167 5.07 -1.49 -19.32
CA ASP A 167 4.32 -1.57 -20.57
C ASP A 167 3.44 -0.31 -20.81
N PRO A 168 3.29 0.17 -22.07
CA PRO A 168 2.31 1.19 -22.47
C PRO A 168 0.84 0.90 -22.08
N SER A 169 0.50 -0.27 -21.53
CA SER A 169 -0.80 -0.57 -20.92
C SER A 169 -1.02 0.02 -19.51
N SER A 170 0.03 0.58 -18.90
CA SER A 170 -0.06 1.29 -17.62
C SER A 170 -0.58 2.73 -17.79
N THR A 171 -1.47 3.16 -16.89
CA THR A 171 -2.03 4.52 -16.89
C THR A 171 -1.28 5.38 -15.88
N MET A 172 -0.87 6.58 -16.30
CA MET A 172 -0.23 7.55 -15.42
C MET A 172 -1.23 8.01 -14.34
N LEU A 173 -0.81 7.95 -13.08
CA LEU A 173 -1.57 8.44 -11.94
C LEU A 173 -1.17 9.89 -11.69
N LEU A 174 -2.01 10.83 -12.14
CA LEU A 174 -1.70 12.26 -12.11
C LEU A 174 -1.92 12.90 -10.73
N GLU A 175 -2.84 12.37 -9.94
CA GLU A 175 -3.22 12.92 -8.65
C GLU A 175 -3.14 11.84 -7.56
N ASP A 176 -2.83 12.24 -6.34
CA ASP A 176 -2.94 11.39 -5.16
C ASP A 176 -4.40 11.30 -4.65
N GLN A 177 -4.66 10.58 -3.56
CA GLN A 177 -6.03 10.38 -3.04
C GLN A 177 -6.76 11.70 -2.74
N ARG A 178 -6.02 12.78 -2.48
CA ARG A 178 -6.59 14.08 -2.13
C ARG A 178 -7.01 14.89 -3.35
N GLY A 179 -6.60 14.47 -4.55
CA GLY A 179 -6.64 15.29 -5.76
C GLY A 179 -5.46 16.27 -5.85
N ALA A 180 -4.39 16.05 -5.09
CA ALA A 180 -3.16 16.83 -5.25
C ALA A 180 -2.31 16.21 -6.36
N ASP A 181 -1.69 17.04 -7.20
CA ASP A 181 -0.83 16.56 -8.29
C ASP A 181 0.28 15.65 -7.74
N ARG A 182 0.64 14.63 -8.51
CA ARG A 182 1.85 13.82 -8.31
C ARG A 182 2.99 14.38 -9.13
N ASN A 183 4.20 14.27 -8.60
CA ASN A 183 5.40 14.76 -9.26
C ASN A 183 6.09 13.65 -10.10
N LEU A 184 7.23 13.95 -10.73
CA LEU A 184 7.97 12.99 -11.57
C LEU A 184 8.89 12.05 -10.78
N LYS A 185 8.70 11.99 -9.47
CA LYS A 185 9.32 11.04 -8.56
C LYS A 185 8.19 10.45 -7.75
N CYS A 186 7.91 9.19 -8.02
CA CYS A 186 6.75 8.54 -7.49
C CYS A 186 6.96 8.18 -6.02
N ASP A 187 6.10 8.73 -5.17
CA ASP A 187 5.96 8.32 -3.79
C ASP A 187 5.14 7.04 -3.66
N SER A 188 5.55 6.15 -2.76
CA SER A 188 4.73 5.01 -2.38
C SER A 188 3.47 5.45 -1.64
N GLY A 189 2.41 4.68 -1.82
CA GLY A 189 1.15 4.87 -1.12
C GLY A 189 0.23 5.87 -1.81
N ALA A 190 -0.86 6.19 -1.12
CA ALA A 190 -1.97 6.98 -1.66
C ALA A 190 -1.77 8.50 -1.55
N PHE A 191 -0.63 8.94 -1.02
CA PHE A 191 -0.36 10.33 -0.69
C PHE A 191 0.96 10.77 -1.34
N GLU A 192 0.94 11.92 -1.99
CA GLU A 192 2.13 12.57 -2.52
C GLU A 192 2.68 13.61 -1.53
N TYR A 193 3.94 13.49 -1.17
CA TYR A 193 4.67 14.46 -0.39
C TYR A 193 5.06 15.66 -1.24
N TRP A 194 4.57 16.83 -0.83
CA TRP A 194 5.06 18.11 -1.32
C TRP A 194 5.86 18.78 -0.22
N SER A 195 7.10 19.20 -0.51
CA SER A 195 7.85 20.02 0.44
C SER A 195 7.09 21.34 0.65
N GLN A 196 6.49 21.53 1.81
CA GLN A 196 5.82 22.77 2.14
C GLN A 196 6.85 23.88 2.27
N ILE A 197 6.89 24.80 1.29
CA ILE A 197 7.55 26.08 1.45
C ILE A 197 6.55 26.98 2.16
N PHE A 198 6.75 27.21 3.46
CA PHE A 198 6.03 28.25 4.17
C PHE A 198 6.59 29.61 3.75
N LEU A 199 5.94 30.27 2.80
CA LEU A 199 6.15 31.70 2.60
C LEU A 199 5.45 32.43 3.75
N PRO A 200 6.13 33.27 4.53
CA PRO A 200 5.46 34.09 5.53
C PRO A 200 4.46 35.01 4.81
N ILE A 201 3.21 34.99 5.28
CA ILE A 201 2.23 35.99 4.86
C ILE A 201 2.65 37.31 5.51
N ILE A 202 3.25 38.20 4.73
CA ILE A 202 3.42 39.60 5.14
C ILE A 202 2.09 40.30 4.85
N ALA A 203 1.20 40.33 5.83
CA ALA A 203 0.08 41.25 5.82
C ALA A 203 0.65 42.67 5.99
N LYS A 204 0.36 43.56 5.04
CA LYS A 204 0.63 45.00 5.18
C LYS A 204 -0.52 45.68 5.92
#